data_AF-A0A971FH58-F1
#
_entry.id   AF-A0A971FH58-F1
#
_cell.length_a   1.000
_cell.length_b   1.000
_cell.length_c   1.000
_cell.angle_alpha   90.00
_cell.angle_beta   90.00
_cell.angle_gamma   90.00
#
_symmetry.space_group_name_H-M   'P 1'
#
loop_
_entity.id
_entity.type
_entity.pdbx_description
1 polymer ?
#
loop_
_entity_poly.entity_id
_entity_poly.type
_entity_poly.pdbx_seq_one_letter_code
_entity_poly.pdbx_strand_id
1 'polypeptide(L)'
;MHIPEILTVKGVSPAGLYDVSGNVMEWCYDRYQEDYYGESPAQNPTGPAESQFRSARGGSWNNDNPGYRAARRYRFLPESR
;
A
#
# COMPACT_ATOMS: atom_id res chain seq x y z
N MET A 1 18.68 21.02 -16.41
CA MET A 1 17.67 20.04 -15.97
C MET A 1 18.01 19.69 -14.53
N HIS A 2 17.32 20.29 -13.57
CA HIS A 2 17.54 20.05 -12.15
C HIS A 2 16.71 18.82 -11.78
N ILE A 3 17.39 17.69 -11.52
CA ILE A 3 16.73 16.53 -10.92
C ILE A 3 16.49 16.94 -9.47
N PRO A 4 15.23 17.12 -9.03
CA PRO A 4 14.99 17.47 -7.64
C PRO A 4 15.53 16.33 -6.77
N GLU A 5 16.33 16.68 -5.78
CA GLU A 5 16.81 15.73 -4.78
C GLU A 5 15.63 14.90 -4.27
N ILE A 6 15.78 13.57 -4.26
CA ILE A 6 14.79 12.62 -3.76
C ILE A 6 14.43 13.04 -2.33
N LEU A 7 13.22 13.57 -2.16
CA LEU A 7 12.69 14.15 -0.92
C LEU A 7 12.68 13.18 0.27
N THR A 8 12.92 11.89 0.05
CA THR A 8 12.67 10.86 1.05
C THR A 8 13.90 10.35 1.79
N VAL A 9 15.12 10.77 1.43
CA VAL A 9 16.36 10.34 2.13
C VAL A 9 16.37 10.72 3.63
N LYS A 10 15.56 11.68 4.07
CA LYS A 10 15.45 12.08 5.48
C LYS A 10 14.22 11.55 6.22
N GLY A 11 13.34 10.78 5.57
CA GLY A 11 12.02 10.37 6.08
C GLY A 11 11.90 8.87 6.36
N VAL A 12 12.91 8.27 7.03
CA VAL A 12 12.90 6.83 7.34
C VAL A 12 11.87 6.51 8.42
N SER A 13 11.06 5.46 8.21
CA SER A 13 10.17 4.92 9.23
C SER A 13 10.97 4.30 10.40
N PRO A 14 10.36 4.08 11.58
CA PRO A 14 11.00 3.36 12.68
C PRO A 14 11.51 1.96 12.31
N ALA A 15 11.00 1.37 11.22
CA ALA A 15 11.42 0.08 10.69
C ALA A 15 12.60 0.16 9.69
N GLY A 16 13.16 1.35 9.44
CA GLY A 16 14.25 1.53 8.47
C GLY A 16 13.79 1.62 7.01
N LEU A 17 12.48 1.67 6.76
CA LEU A 17 11.90 1.73 5.41
C LEU A 17 11.68 3.18 4.95
N TYR A 18 11.89 3.42 3.67
CA TYR A 18 11.63 4.68 2.97
C TYR A 18 10.40 4.52 2.09
N ASP A 19 9.80 5.63 1.67
CA ASP A 19 8.71 5.69 0.68
C ASP A 19 7.44 4.87 1.01
N VAL A 20 7.27 4.40 2.25
CA VAL A 20 6.07 3.66 2.69
C VAL A 20 4.77 4.48 2.70
N SER A 21 4.86 5.77 2.36
CA SER A 21 3.76 6.74 2.35
C SER A 21 3.99 7.74 1.20
N GLY A 22 3.60 7.35 -0.01
CA GLY A 22 3.76 8.13 -1.23
C GLY A 22 4.67 7.45 -2.26
N ASN A 23 5.27 8.26 -3.14
CA ASN A 23 6.03 7.81 -4.31
C ASN A 23 5.19 6.95 -5.28
N VAL A 24 5.08 5.64 -5.05
CA VAL A 24 4.29 4.71 -5.86
C VAL A 24 3.49 3.77 -4.96
N MET A 25 2.32 3.35 -5.44
CA MET A 25 1.58 2.31 -4.76
C MET A 25 2.30 0.98 -4.91
N GLU A 26 2.40 0.24 -3.82
CA GLU A 26 3.10 -1.04 -3.76
C GLU A 26 2.07 -2.18 -3.70
N TRP A 27 2.16 -3.12 -4.63
CA TRP A 27 1.33 -4.31 -4.66
C TRP A 27 1.61 -5.25 -3.48
N CYS A 28 0.57 -5.88 -2.95
CA CYS A 28 0.68 -6.94 -1.96
C CYS A 28 0.22 -8.28 -2.56
N TYR A 29 0.73 -9.38 -1.98
CA TYR A 29 0.30 -10.73 -2.34
C TYR A 29 -1.21 -10.93 -2.08
N ASP A 30 -1.69 -10.36 -0.97
CA ASP A 30 -3.04 -10.49 -0.46
C ASP A 30 -4.11 -10.08 -1.48
N ARG A 31 -5.15 -10.91 -1.54
CA ARG A 31 -6.43 -10.54 -2.15
C ARG A 31 -7.10 -9.42 -1.35
N TYR A 32 -7.89 -8.59 -2.02
CA TYR A 32 -8.61 -7.52 -1.34
C TYR A 32 -10.06 -7.92 -1.05
N GLN A 33 -10.47 -7.80 0.21
CA GLN A 33 -11.85 -7.76 0.66
C GLN A 33 -11.98 -6.70 1.75
N GLU A 34 -13.06 -5.92 1.71
CA GLU A 34 -13.24 -4.72 2.53
C GLU A 34 -13.36 -5.05 4.02
N ASP A 35 -14.20 -6.02 4.35
CA ASP A 35 -14.55 -6.49 5.69
C ASP A 35 -13.62 -7.60 6.22
N TYR A 36 -12.58 -8.00 5.47
CA TYR A 36 -11.68 -9.10 5.85
C TYR A 36 -11.09 -8.99 7.26
N TYR A 37 -10.85 -7.79 7.76
CA TYR A 37 -10.30 -7.60 9.11
C TYR A 37 -11.27 -8.08 10.22
N GLY A 38 -12.58 -8.19 9.96
CA GLY A 38 -13.54 -8.76 10.90
C GLY A 38 -13.45 -10.28 11.03
N GLU A 39 -12.91 -10.97 10.03
CA GLU A 39 -12.82 -12.44 9.97
C GLU A 39 -11.36 -12.94 9.92
N SER A 40 -10.38 -12.03 9.97
CA SER A 40 -8.97 -12.34 9.77
C SER A 40 -8.42 -13.20 10.91
N PRO A 41 -7.64 -14.27 10.62
CA PRO A 41 -6.96 -15.03 11.65
C PRO A 41 -5.89 -14.17 12.33
N ALA A 42 -5.69 -14.40 13.63
CA ALA A 42 -4.75 -13.59 14.42
C ALA A 42 -3.27 -13.77 14.03
N GLN A 43 -2.90 -14.89 13.41
CA GLN A 43 -1.52 -15.23 13.05
C GLN A 43 -1.40 -15.42 11.55
N ASN A 44 -0.42 -14.74 10.94
CA ASN A 44 -0.08 -14.83 9.51
C ASN A 44 -1.29 -14.82 8.56
N PRO A 45 -2.16 -13.79 8.61
CA PRO A 45 -3.27 -13.69 7.68
C PRO A 45 -2.74 -13.55 6.25
N THR A 46 -3.35 -14.28 5.31
CA THR A 46 -2.95 -14.30 3.89
C THR A 46 -3.98 -13.62 2.97
N GLY A 47 -4.94 -12.90 3.57
CA GLY A 47 -6.09 -12.34 2.87
C GLY A 47 -7.24 -13.34 2.72
N PRO A 48 -8.33 -12.93 2.05
CA PRO A 48 -9.46 -13.80 1.77
C PRO A 48 -9.07 -14.88 0.73
N ALA A 49 -9.76 -16.02 0.76
CA ALA A 49 -9.52 -17.12 -0.17
C ALA A 49 -9.82 -16.69 -1.62
N GLU A 50 -10.87 -15.90 -1.83
CA GLU A 50 -11.36 -15.48 -3.13
C GLU A 50 -11.55 -13.96 -3.21
N SER A 51 -11.15 -13.38 -4.34
CA SER A 51 -11.39 -11.99 -4.72
C SER A 51 -10.85 -11.78 -6.13
N GLN A 52 -11.53 -10.93 -6.89
CA GLN A 52 -11.05 -10.44 -8.19
C GLN A 52 -9.95 -9.39 -8.04
N PHE A 53 -9.80 -8.79 -6.85
CA PHE A 53 -8.87 -7.70 -6.62
C PHE A 53 -7.65 -8.15 -5.80
N ARG A 54 -6.52 -7.49 -6.04
CA ARG A 54 -5.32 -7.54 -5.20
C ARG A 54 -5.18 -6.24 -4.42
N SER A 55 -4.60 -6.35 -3.23
CA SER A 55 -4.37 -5.20 -2.36
C SER A 55 -3.13 -4.42 -2.81
N ALA A 56 -3.17 -3.09 -2.65
CA ALA A 56 -1.99 -2.23 -2.76
C ALA A 56 -1.95 -1.21 -1.60
N ARG A 57 -0.76 -0.70 -1.28
CA ARG A 57 -0.48 0.16 -0.11
C ARG A 57 0.41 1.35 -0.48
N GLY A 58 0.61 2.27 0.48
CA GLY A 58 1.54 3.39 0.38
C GLY A 58 0.97 4.66 -0.27
N GLY A 59 0.10 4.51 -1.28
CA GLY A 59 -0.33 5.64 -2.11
C GLY A 59 0.76 6.04 -3.11
N SER A 60 0.52 7.07 -3.93
CA SER A 60 1.43 7.49 -5.00
C SER A 60 1.55 9.01 -5.11
N TRP A 61 2.51 9.48 -5.89
CA TRP A 61 2.78 10.91 -6.12
C TRP A 61 1.57 11.76 -6.55
N ASN A 62 0.48 11.14 -7.05
CA ASN A 62 -0.75 11.79 -7.49
C ASN A 62 -1.94 11.59 -6.55
N ASN A 63 -1.74 11.11 -5.33
CA ASN A 63 -2.80 11.00 -4.33
C ASN A 63 -2.85 12.25 -3.46
N ASP A 64 -4.03 12.62 -2.96
CA ASP A 64 -4.16 13.66 -1.94
C ASP A 64 -4.27 13.04 -0.55
N ASN A 65 -4.21 13.85 0.52
CA ASN A 65 -4.64 13.42 1.85
C ASN A 65 -6.13 13.02 1.78
N PRO A 66 -6.54 11.79 2.17
CA PRO A 66 -5.84 10.83 3.03
C PRO A 66 -5.25 9.58 2.38
N GLY A 67 -4.93 9.64 1.09
CA GLY A 67 -4.32 8.53 0.33
C GLY A 67 -3.00 8.02 0.90
N TYR A 68 -2.25 8.88 1.60
CA TYR A 68 -0.94 8.56 2.18
C TYR A 68 -0.99 7.91 3.58
N ARG A 69 -2.17 7.73 4.19
CA ARG A 69 -2.23 7.14 5.54
C ARG A 69 -1.72 5.71 5.54
N ALA A 70 -0.93 5.34 6.55
CA ALA A 70 -0.41 3.97 6.72
C ALA A 70 -1.51 2.87 6.75
N ALA A 71 -2.70 3.21 7.24
CA ALA A 71 -3.85 2.30 7.28
C ALA A 71 -4.67 2.25 5.97
N ARG A 72 -4.38 3.11 4.98
CA ARG A 72 -5.10 3.10 3.70
C ARG A 72 -4.79 1.82 2.94
N ARG A 73 -5.83 1.22 2.37
CA ARG A 73 -5.77 0.04 1.51
C ARG A 73 -6.40 0.40 0.17
N TYR A 74 -5.72 0.05 -0.90
CA TYR A 74 -6.22 0.16 -2.26
C TYR A 74 -6.53 -1.22 -2.82
N ARG A 75 -7.35 -1.26 -3.86
CA ARG A 75 -7.72 -2.48 -4.57
C ARG A 75 -7.65 -2.23 -6.06
N PHE A 76 -7.06 -3.18 -6.77
CA PHE A 76 -6.90 -3.11 -8.21
C PHE A 76 -7.02 -4.51 -8.81
N LEU A 77 -7.44 -4.57 -10.06
CA LEU A 77 -7.45 -5.82 -10.81
C LEU A 77 -5.99 -6.23 -11.11
N PRO A 78 -5.60 -7.51 -10.96
CA PRO A 78 -4.21 -7.97 -11.17
C PRO A 78 -3.61 -7.58 -12.53
N GLU A 79 -4.45 -7.45 -13.56
CA GLU A 79 -4.09 -7.07 -14.92
C GLU A 79 -3.83 -5.57 -15.11
N SER A 80 -4.18 -4.73 -14.16
CA SER A 80 -3.97 -3.26 -14.22
C SER A 80 -2.55 -2.80 -13.86
N ARG A 81 -1.58 -3.73 -13.99
CA ARG A 81 -0.16 -3.53 -13.69
C ARG A 81 0.62 -2.96 -14.87
#